data_AF-A0A965Y8A0-F1
#
_entry.id   AF-A0A965Y8A0-F1
#
_cell.length_a   1.000
_cell.length_b   1.000
_cell.length_c   1.000
_cell.angle_alpha   90.00
_cell.angle_beta   90.00
_cell.angle_gamma   90.00
#
_symmetry.space_group_name_H-M   'P 1'
#
loop_
_entity.id
_entity.type
_entity.pdbx_description
1 polymer ?
#
loop_
_entity_poly.entity_id
_entity_poly.type
_entity_poly.pdbx_seq_one_letter_code
_entity_poly.pdbx_strand_id
1 'polypeptide(L)' 'MTTIMPGDKNLRNAIAWIQERRLEEPDLRKLVAQAAMQFDLTPPEELALARFYQEDASR' A
#
# COMPACT_ATOMS: atom_id res chain seq x y z
N MET A 1 18.14 -0.86 -17.22
CA MET A 1 18.26 0.07 -16.08
C MET A 1 17.07 1.00 -16.12
N THR A 2 15.98 0.62 -15.47
CA THR A 2 14.76 1.43 -15.44
C THR A 2 14.92 2.46 -14.34
N THR A 3 14.93 3.73 -14.74
CA THR A 3 14.85 4.88 -13.83
C THR A 3 13.47 4.84 -13.16
N ILE A 4 13.38 4.10 -12.06
CA ILE A 4 12.19 4.10 -11.21
C ILE A 4 12.22 5.43 -10.49
N MET A 5 11.30 6.31 -10.86
CA MET A 5 11.12 7.61 -10.25
C MET A 5 10.98 7.44 -8.71
N PRO A 6 11.55 8.35 -7.90
CA PRO A 6 11.61 8.17 -6.45
C PRO A 6 10.25 8.07 -5.76
N GLY A 7 9.16 8.58 -6.37
CA GLY A 7 7.80 8.41 -5.84
C GLY A 7 7.30 6.96 -5.88
N ASP A 8 7.56 6.23 -6.97
CA ASP A 8 7.09 4.85 -7.14
C ASP A 8 7.77 3.83 -6.21
N LYS A 9 8.96 4.13 -5.69
CA LYS A 9 9.71 3.18 -4.86
C LYS A 9 9.02 2.93 -3.52
N ASN A 10 8.58 3.98 -2.84
CA ASN A 10 7.91 3.85 -1.55
C ASN A 10 6.54 3.19 -1.72
N LEU A 11 5.80 3.56 -2.76
CA LEU A 11 4.53 2.91 -3.10
C LEU A 11 4.69 1.42 -3.42
N ARG A 12 5.67 1.05 -4.25
CA ARG A 12 5.91 -0.37 -4.57
C ARG A 12 6.37 -1.17 -3.36
N ASN A 13 7.23 -0.61 -2.52
CA ASN A 13 7.65 -1.28 -1.29
C ASN A 13 6.47 -1.43 -0.30
N ALA A 14 5.61 -0.42 -0.18
CA ALA A 14 4.38 -0.49 0.59
C ALA A 14 3.45 -1.59 0.09
N ILE A 15 3.21 -1.66 -1.23
CA ILE A 15 2.38 -2.71 -1.83
C ILE A 15 2.97 -4.09 -1.61
N ALA A 16 4.28 -4.26 -1.80
CA ALA A 16 4.96 -5.53 -1.56
C ALA A 16 4.83 -5.98 -0.10
N TRP A 17 5.02 -5.04 0.83
CA TRP A 17 4.87 -5.30 2.26
C TRP A 17 3.42 -5.65 2.64
N ILE A 18 2.43 -4.96 2.08
CA ILE A 18 1.01 -5.27 2.28
C ILE A 18 0.67 -6.65 1.69
N GLN A 19 1.21 -7.02 0.52
CA GLN A 19 1.01 -8.33 -0.09
C GLN A 19 1.55 -9.46 0.79
N GLU A 20 2.73 -9.28 1.38
CA GLU A 20 3.31 -10.25 2.32
C GLU A 20 2.44 -10.37 3.58
N ARG A 21 2.03 -9.23 4.15
CA ARG A 21 1.19 -9.20 5.35
C ARG A 21 -0.24 -9.68 5.10
N ARG A 22 -0.79 -9.54 3.89
CA ARG A 22 -2.16 -9.96 3.54
C ARG A 22 -2.38 -11.46 3.76
N LEU A 23 -1.32 -12.26 3.65
CA LEU A 23 -1.35 -13.70 3.94
C LEU A 23 -1.52 -14.00 5.43
N GLU A 24 -1.07 -13.10 6.31
CA GLU A 24 -1.12 -13.26 7.77
C GLU A 24 -2.30 -12.50 8.39
N GLU A 25 -2.61 -11.29 7.90
CA GLU A 25 -3.69 -10.43 8.35
C GLU A 25 -4.66 -10.14 7.21
N PRO A 26 -5.94 -10.55 7.31
CA PRO A 26 -6.95 -10.20 6.32
C PRO A 26 -7.35 -8.71 6.39
N ASP A 27 -6.91 -7.98 7.41
CA ASP A 27 -7.30 -6.60 7.69
C ASP A 27 -6.47 -5.59 6.87
N LEU A 28 -6.78 -5.51 5.57
CA LEU A 28 -6.10 -4.63 4.62
C LEU A 28 -6.08 -3.15 5.04
N ARG A 29 -7.10 -2.67 5.75
CA ARG A 29 -7.14 -1.30 6.28
C ARG A 29 -6.00 -1.00 7.24
N LYS A 30 -5.69 -1.93 8.14
CA LYS A 30 -4.56 -1.79 9.06
C LYS A 30 -3.24 -1.85 8.32
N LEU A 31 -3.11 -2.75 7.36
CA LEU A 31 -1.90 -2.91 6.57
C LEU A 31 -1.60 -1.66 5.73
N VAL A 32 -2.63 -1.08 5.12
CA VAL A 32 -2.50 0.19 4.36
C VAL A 32 -2.06 1.33 5.28
N ALA A 33 -2.68 1.49 6.45
CA ALA A 33 -2.30 2.53 7.41
C ALA A 33 -0.87 2.35 7.95
N GLN A 34 -0.46 1.11 8.24
CA GLN A 34 0.89 0.80 8.69
C GLN A 34 1.91 1.04 7.57
N ALA A 35 1.61 0.62 6.35
CA ALA A 35 2.48 0.88 5.21
C ALA A 35 2.57 2.38 4.89
N ALA A 36 1.47 3.13 5.04
CA ALA A 36 1.48 4.57 4.82
C ALA A 36 2.37 5.33 5.79
N MET A 37 2.33 4.97 7.07
CA MET A 37 3.27 5.51 8.06
C MET A 37 4.70 5.02 7.86
N GLN A 38 4.90 3.76 7.44
CA GLN A 38 6.22 3.14 7.35
C GLN A 38 7.01 3.55 6.09
N PHE A 39 6.30 3.83 5.00
CA PHE A 39 6.87 4.23 3.72
C PHE A 39 6.67 5.71 3.41
N ASP A 40 6.23 6.53 4.38
CA ASP A 40 5.91 7.95 4.20
C ASP A 40 5.09 8.18 2.92
N LEU A 41 4.03 7.37 2.73
CA LEU A 41 3.14 7.50 1.57
C LEU A 41 2.50 8.88 1.61
N THR A 42 2.46 9.55 0.47
CA THR A 42 1.77 10.83 0.41
C THR A 42 0.25 10.59 0.51
N PRO A 43 -0.52 11.54 1.08
CA PRO A 43 -1.97 11.44 1.19
C PRO A 43 -2.69 10.98 -0.09
N PRO A 44 -2.33 11.41 -1.33
CA PRO A 44 -2.96 10.87 -2.54
C PRO A 44 -2.63 9.38 -2.80
N GLU A 45 -1.45 8.91 -2.43
CA GLU A 45 -1.05 7.51 -2.59
C GLU A 45 -1.77 6.61 -1.59
N GLU A 46 -1.86 7.02 -0.32
CA GLU A 46 -2.64 6.30 0.70
C GLU A 46 -4.12 6.21 0.29
N LEU A 47 -4.71 7.31 -0.19
CA LEU A 47 -6.09 7.33 -0.69
C LEU A 47 -6.29 6.40 -1.88
N ALA A 48 -5.37 6.39 -2.85
CA ALA A 48 -5.44 5.49 -3.99
C ALA A 48 -5.38 4.03 -3.54
N LEU A 49 -4.49 3.72 -2.60
CA LEU A 49 -4.29 2.38 -2.05
C LEU A 49 -5.50 1.93 -1.23
N ALA A 50 -6.00 2.77 -0.33
CA ALA A 50 -7.18 2.51 0.49
C ALA A 50 -8.42 2.30 -0.37
N ARG A 51 -8.62 3.09 -1.44
CA ARG A 51 -9.74 2.92 -2.37
C ARG A 51 -9.64 1.60 -3.15
N PHE A 52 -8.46 1.27 -3.64
CA PHE A 52 -8.20 0.02 -4.36
C PHE A 52 -8.53 -1.20 -3.50
N TYR A 53 -8.08 -1.20 -2.24
CA TYR A 53 -8.34 -2.32 -1.32
C TYR A 53 -9.75 -2.30 -0.69
N GLN A 54 -10.40 -1.14 -0.53
CA GLN A 54 -11.80 -1.06 -0.09
C GLN A 54 -12.77 -1.65 -1.11
N GLU A 55 -12.53 -1.44 -2.41
CA GLU A 55 -13.34 -2.06 -3.46
C GLU A 55 -13.15 -3.59 -3.49
N ASP A 56 -11.93 -4.08 -3.23
CA ASP A 56 -11.63 -5.52 -3.18
C ASP A 56 -12.31 -6.23 -1.99
N ALA A 57 -12.42 -5.56 -0.84
CA ALA A 57 -13.02 -6.12 0.38
C ALA A 57 -14.57 -6.16 0.37
N SER A 58 -15.22 -5.49 -0.58
CA SER A 58 -16.69 -5.40 -0.65
C SER A 58 -17.32 -6.38 -1.64
N ARG A 59 -16.57 -7.37 -2.14
CA ARG A 59 -17.05 -8.38 -3.10
C ARG A 59 -17.09 -9.79 -2.52
#